data_AF-A0A1Y4J387-F1
#
_entry.id   AF-A0A1Y4J387-F1
#
_cell.length_a   1.000
_cell.length_b   1.000
_cell.length_c   1.000
_cell.angle_alpha   90.00
_cell.angle_beta   90.00
_cell.angle_gamma   90.00
#
_symmetry.space_group_name_H-M   'P 1'
#
loop_
_entity.id
_entity.type
_entity.pdbx_description
1 polymer ?
#
loop_
_entity_poly.entity_id
_entity_poly.type
_entity_poly.pdbx_seq_one_letter_code
_entity_poly.pdbx_strand_id
1 'polypeptide(L)'
;VPAELRTAGLTVSFMNADGDMEKWEFSGGSWKAGGFEKVGAGKLGELEQTLSKYLLSNNVDVIKAVNEIYMPKEIYDKYPDGVYLWNIGKLRSGNITVQIYGLKSDGGQEEIKNFYTESFGEVEYISNDCSFIIDMTNLDQTAGAYQDIKIPLRKNVTIKEYSPIIYQNSSNNQWYGKKIIWLGTSVPYGQYATKSYALEAANKLGFNLINTSMPGQRIHGYYDEEHDVIMGGQGTIEEPTNAYATTISKSEYIAAKEAGVSTAEIASSSSPWAPNKGGSSYTWTWENIFVEENADADLWVFDVVPNNTNFETTDWDLFDKENWRYSDDSDFSEHRLTFLGALLFLMNKMYELNPKARLVFVLGTTYAYNEGKSNLELVRNAWNIHIIDLWGKINTSLPSIKYLYSEYTGVDGGQKINRHPSTFGHEKMGEMLANELLLIS
;
A
#
# COMPACT_ATOMS: atom_id res chain seq x y z
N VAL A 1 -25.62 -21.31 34.42
CA VAL A 1 -24.74 -22.00 33.46
C VAL A 1 -25.08 -23.50 33.44
N PRO A 2 -25.46 -24.05 32.27
CA PRO A 2 -25.65 -25.48 32.03
C PRO A 2 -24.46 -26.32 32.53
N ALA A 3 -24.68 -27.59 32.90
CA ALA A 3 -23.66 -28.41 33.57
C ALA A 3 -22.42 -28.61 32.68
N GLU A 4 -22.61 -28.81 31.37
CA GLU A 4 -21.53 -28.93 30.37
C GLU A 4 -20.60 -27.70 30.27
N LEU A 5 -21.06 -26.50 30.64
CA LEU A 5 -20.27 -25.27 30.55
C LEU A 5 -19.53 -24.93 31.87
N ARG A 6 -19.61 -25.79 32.89
CA ARG A 6 -18.92 -25.57 34.18
C ARG A 6 -17.47 -26.07 34.19
N THR A 7 -17.10 -26.91 33.22
CA THR A 7 -15.76 -27.49 33.06
C THR A 7 -15.00 -26.96 31.85
N ALA A 8 -15.69 -26.31 30.90
CA ALA A 8 -15.05 -25.56 29.82
C ALA A 8 -14.68 -24.18 30.35
N GLY A 9 -13.39 -23.82 30.28
CA GLY A 9 -12.95 -22.47 30.63
C GLY A 9 -13.75 -21.42 29.86
N LEU A 10 -14.04 -20.29 30.51
CA LEU A 10 -14.95 -19.27 29.98
C LEU A 10 -14.21 -17.94 29.87
N THR A 11 -14.14 -17.42 28.66
CA THR A 11 -13.60 -16.10 28.37
C THR A 11 -14.77 -15.13 28.26
N VAL A 12 -14.72 -14.05 29.04
CA VAL A 12 -15.73 -12.97 28.97
C VAL A 12 -15.02 -11.69 28.59
N SER A 13 -15.49 -11.07 27.52
CA SER A 13 -15.08 -9.73 27.13
C SER A 13 -16.25 -8.78 27.34
N PHE A 14 -16.03 -7.67 28.02
CA PHE A 14 -17.06 -6.64 28.24
C PHE A 14 -16.41 -5.25 28.26
N MET A 15 -17.21 -4.25 27.93
CA MET A 15 -16.80 -2.84 27.99
C MET A 15 -17.05 -2.32 29.40
N ASN A 16 -16.02 -1.81 30.07
CA ASN A 16 -16.16 -1.31 31.43
C ASN A 16 -16.84 0.09 31.45
N ALA A 17 -17.05 0.62 32.65
CA ALA A 17 -17.75 1.89 32.84
C ALA A 17 -17.04 3.10 32.21
N ASP A 18 -15.74 2.97 31.94
CA ASP A 18 -14.90 4.02 31.34
C ASP A 18 -14.82 3.88 29.80
N GLY A 19 -15.49 2.88 29.22
CA GLY A 19 -15.55 2.66 27.77
C GLY A 19 -14.46 1.72 27.23
N ASP A 20 -13.62 1.16 28.09
CA ASP A 20 -12.52 0.29 27.69
C ASP A 20 -12.98 -1.17 27.59
N MET A 21 -12.48 -1.87 26.57
CA MET A 21 -12.68 -3.32 26.41
C MET A 21 -11.81 -4.08 27.41
N GLU A 22 -12.44 -4.76 28.36
CA GLU A 22 -11.79 -5.68 29.28
C GLU A 22 -12.04 -7.14 28.88
N LYS A 23 -11.03 -7.99 29.10
CA LYS A 23 -11.10 -9.44 28.85
C LYS A 23 -10.67 -10.19 30.10
N TRP A 24 -11.55 -11.07 30.56
CA TRP A 24 -11.39 -11.86 31.78
C TRP A 24 -11.52 -13.35 31.43
N GLU A 25 -10.59 -14.18 31.91
CA GLU A 25 -10.60 -15.62 31.63
C GLU A 25 -10.77 -16.43 32.92
N PHE A 26 -11.71 -17.37 32.91
CA PHE A 26 -11.91 -18.34 33.97
C PHE A 26 -11.46 -19.72 33.51
N SER A 27 -10.47 -20.29 34.18
CA SER A 27 -9.78 -21.53 33.80
C SER A 27 -10.46 -22.84 34.27
N GLY A 28 -11.68 -22.76 34.81
CA GLY A 28 -12.51 -23.92 35.20
C GLY A 28 -12.34 -24.33 36.67
N GLY A 29 -13.46 -24.48 37.39
CA GLY A 29 -13.51 -24.80 38.82
C GLY A 29 -14.86 -24.48 39.48
N SER A 30 -15.06 -24.84 40.76
CA SER A 30 -16.28 -24.48 41.49
C SER A 30 -16.37 -22.97 41.70
N TRP A 31 -17.46 -22.34 41.27
CA TRP A 31 -17.74 -20.91 41.43
C TRP A 31 -17.69 -20.51 42.91
N LYS A 32 -16.55 -19.99 43.37
CA LYS A 32 -16.44 -19.18 44.59
C LYS A 32 -16.07 -17.76 44.16
N ALA A 33 -16.72 -16.78 44.79
CA ALA A 33 -16.38 -15.37 44.60
C ALA A 33 -14.88 -15.17 44.90
N GLY A 34 -14.14 -14.58 43.95
CA GLY A 34 -12.70 -14.28 44.10
C GLY A 34 -11.74 -14.98 43.13
N GLY A 35 -12.23 -15.68 42.10
CA GLY A 35 -11.39 -16.47 41.17
C GLY A 35 -11.05 -15.81 39.81
N PHE A 36 -11.06 -14.48 39.70
CA PHE A 36 -10.75 -13.80 38.45
C PHE A 36 -9.53 -12.88 38.58
N GLU A 37 -8.64 -12.88 37.59
CA GLU A 37 -7.43 -12.06 37.52
C GLU A 37 -7.46 -11.16 36.27
N LYS A 38 -7.12 -9.87 36.43
CA LYS A 38 -7.10 -8.87 35.35
C LYS A 38 -5.79 -8.99 34.57
N VAL A 39 -5.84 -9.45 33.32
CA VAL A 39 -4.65 -9.64 32.48
C VAL A 39 -4.32 -8.34 31.72
N GLY A 40 -3.10 -7.82 31.89
CA GLY A 40 -2.50 -6.80 31.01
C GLY A 40 -2.34 -5.36 31.55
N ALA A 41 -2.84 -5.03 32.73
CA ALA A 41 -2.82 -3.65 33.26
C ALA A 41 -1.40 -3.08 33.52
N GLY A 42 -0.39 -3.94 33.77
CA GLY A 42 0.99 -3.50 34.04
C GLY A 42 1.71 -2.89 32.82
N LYS A 43 1.37 -3.30 31.60
CA LYS A 43 2.08 -2.86 30.38
C LYS A 43 1.72 -1.44 29.93
N LEU A 44 0.54 -0.94 30.30
CA LEU A 44 0.09 0.41 29.95
C LEU A 44 0.74 1.47 30.84
N GLY A 45 0.96 1.18 32.14
CA GLY A 45 1.67 2.09 33.04
C GLY A 45 3.14 2.29 32.70
N GLU A 46 3.79 1.27 32.11
CA GLU A 46 5.17 1.37 31.60
C GLU A 46 5.27 2.27 30.37
N LEU A 47 4.26 2.26 29.49
CA LEU A 47 4.23 3.06 28.25
C LEU A 47 4.09 4.57 28.53
N GLU A 48 3.31 4.94 29.54
CA GLU A 48 3.04 6.34 29.88
C GLU A 48 4.24 7.03 30.57
N GLN A 49 4.95 6.33 31.47
CA GLN A 49 6.23 6.80 32.02
C GLN A 49 7.35 6.89 30.98
N THR A 50 7.27 6.05 29.95
CA THR A 50 8.22 6.00 28.85
C THR A 50 8.06 7.24 27.96
N LEU A 51 6.84 7.61 27.56
CA LEU A 51 6.56 8.74 26.66
C LEU A 51 6.97 10.10 27.24
N SER A 52 6.77 10.36 28.53
CA SER A 52 7.17 11.62 29.18
C SER A 52 8.68 11.81 29.32
N LYS A 53 9.47 10.75 29.14
CA LYS A 53 10.94 10.78 29.22
C LYS A 53 11.62 11.17 27.89
N TYR A 54 10.91 11.04 26.75
CA TYR A 54 11.47 11.25 25.40
C TYR A 54 11.48 12.71 24.92
N LEU A 55 10.73 13.60 25.56
CA LEU A 55 10.55 14.97 25.05
C LEU A 55 11.62 15.99 25.53
N LEU A 56 12.61 15.60 26.35
CA LEU A 56 13.42 16.58 27.11
C LEU A 56 14.96 16.44 27.14
N SER A 57 15.66 15.66 26.31
CA SER A 57 17.14 15.73 26.34
C SER A 57 17.89 15.39 25.05
N ASN A 58 18.83 16.28 24.72
CA ASN A 58 19.82 16.24 23.63
C ASN A 58 20.50 14.88 23.42
N ASN A 59 20.53 14.42 22.15
CA ASN A 59 21.52 13.50 21.57
C ASN A 59 21.86 12.23 22.40
N VAL A 60 20.86 11.57 22.96
CA VAL A 60 21.02 10.28 23.66
C VAL A 60 20.90 9.07 22.73
N ASP A 61 20.28 9.22 21.56
CA ASP A 61 19.91 8.06 20.72
C ASP A 61 21.12 7.34 20.09
N VAL A 62 22.21 8.04 19.78
CA VAL A 62 23.46 7.42 19.31
C VAL A 62 24.19 6.69 20.45
N ILE A 63 24.15 7.24 21.67
CA ILE A 63 24.78 6.63 22.85
C ILE A 63 23.99 5.39 23.31
N LYS A 64 22.67 5.37 23.10
CA LYS A 64 21.82 4.22 23.43
C LYS A 64 21.82 3.10 22.38
N ALA A 65 22.05 3.40 21.10
CA ALA A 65 22.12 2.38 20.05
C ALA A 65 23.31 1.44 20.27
N VAL A 66 24.45 1.94 20.72
CA VAL A 66 25.67 1.12 20.84
C VAL A 66 25.89 0.62 22.26
N ASN A 67 24.93 -0.13 22.80
CA ASN A 67 25.03 -0.55 24.19
C ASN A 67 25.95 -1.74 24.47
N GLU A 68 26.32 -2.60 23.51
CA GLU A 68 27.26 -3.70 23.80
C GLU A 68 28.12 -4.12 22.60
N ILE A 69 29.34 -3.58 22.48
CA ILE A 69 30.35 -4.08 21.55
C ILE A 69 31.40 -4.93 22.31
N TYR A 70 31.68 -6.15 21.82
CA TYR A 70 32.74 -7.02 22.34
C TYR A 70 34.03 -6.93 21.54
N MET A 71 35.17 -7.04 22.24
CA MET A 71 36.47 -7.25 21.61
C MET A 71 37.29 -8.30 22.39
N PRO A 72 38.07 -9.15 21.69
CA PRO A 72 38.94 -10.15 22.31
C PRO A 72 39.81 -9.59 23.42
N LYS A 73 40.02 -10.42 24.44
CA LYS A 73 40.88 -10.08 25.57
C LYS A 73 42.30 -9.75 25.11
N GLU A 74 42.83 -10.47 24.14
CA GLU A 74 44.19 -10.31 23.61
C GLU A 74 44.39 -8.95 22.94
N ILE A 75 43.36 -8.45 22.24
CA ILE A 75 43.37 -7.13 21.62
C ILE A 75 43.20 -6.05 22.70
N TYR A 76 42.32 -6.24 23.67
CA TYR A 76 42.12 -5.29 24.77
C TYR A 76 43.39 -5.15 25.63
N ASP A 77 44.02 -6.27 25.95
CA ASP A 77 45.22 -6.31 26.76
C ASP A 77 46.44 -5.74 25.99
N LYS A 78 46.40 -5.67 24.65
CA LYS A 78 47.40 -4.99 23.79
C LYS A 78 47.27 -3.45 23.82
N TYR A 79 46.07 -2.92 24.04
CA TYR A 79 45.79 -1.48 24.02
C TYR A 79 45.30 -1.00 25.39
N PRO A 80 46.23 -0.69 26.32
CA PRO A 80 45.92 -0.41 27.73
C PRO A 80 45.04 0.83 27.94
N ASP A 81 45.05 1.77 26.98
CA ASP A 81 44.27 3.01 27.02
C ASP A 81 42.91 2.91 26.28
N GLY A 82 42.59 1.68 25.87
CA GLY A 82 41.30 1.27 25.34
C GLY A 82 41.26 1.12 23.83
N VAL A 83 40.16 0.53 23.37
CA VAL A 83 39.82 0.39 21.95
C VAL A 83 38.52 1.11 21.68
N TYR A 84 38.47 1.77 20.53
CA TYR A 84 37.36 2.64 20.16
C TYR A 84 36.88 2.31 18.75
N LEU A 85 35.57 2.36 18.59
CA LEU A 85 34.94 2.44 17.28
C LEU A 85 34.98 3.90 16.81
N TRP A 86 35.38 4.09 15.55
CA TRP A 86 35.45 5.36 14.85
C TRP A 86 34.77 5.26 13.49
N ASN A 87 34.09 6.34 13.08
CA ASN A 87 33.45 6.50 11.77
C ASN A 87 32.49 5.36 11.38
N ILE A 88 31.20 5.52 11.71
CA ILE A 88 30.10 4.76 11.08
C ILE A 88 29.37 5.72 10.16
N GLY A 89 29.46 5.56 8.84
CA GLY A 89 28.76 6.47 7.94
C GLY A 89 28.62 5.95 6.52
N LYS A 90 27.55 6.38 5.84
CA LYS A 90 27.32 6.12 4.42
C LYS A 90 28.11 7.11 3.57
N LEU A 91 29.05 6.60 2.79
CA LEU A 91 29.78 7.35 1.77
C LEU A 91 28.82 7.80 0.65
N ARG A 92 29.18 8.86 -0.06
CA ARG A 92 28.42 9.37 -1.23
C ARG A 92 28.25 8.33 -2.34
N SER A 93 29.12 7.32 -2.39
CA SER A 93 29.03 6.20 -3.33
C SER A 93 27.98 5.15 -2.94
N GLY A 94 27.36 5.25 -1.77
CA GLY A 94 26.37 4.31 -1.25
C GLY A 94 26.88 3.36 -0.18
N ASN A 95 28.20 3.21 -0.03
CA ASN A 95 28.81 2.23 0.88
C ASN A 95 28.88 2.73 2.31
N ILE A 96 28.67 1.87 3.29
CA ILE A 96 28.90 2.13 4.71
C ILE A 96 30.35 1.80 5.05
N THR A 97 31.02 2.70 5.77
CA THR A 97 32.36 2.49 6.35
C THR A 97 32.25 2.24 7.84
N VAL A 98 33.04 1.30 8.37
CA VAL A 98 33.24 1.07 9.82
C VAL A 98 34.73 0.95 10.11
N GLN A 99 35.24 1.73 11.06
CA GLN A 99 36.65 1.69 11.46
C GLN A 99 36.81 1.43 12.97
N ILE A 100 37.83 0.67 13.36
CA ILE A 100 38.14 0.35 14.76
C ILE A 100 39.61 0.61 15.02
N TYR A 101 39.91 1.37 16.08
CA TYR A 101 41.28 1.76 16.44
C TYR A 101 41.61 1.41 17.90
N GLY A 102 42.80 0.87 18.11
CA GLY A 102 43.39 0.67 19.43
C GLY A 102 44.28 1.85 19.83
N LEU A 103 44.16 2.29 21.08
CA LEU A 103 44.96 3.39 21.63
C LEU A 103 46.15 2.85 22.41
N LYS A 104 47.35 3.36 22.09
CA LYS A 104 48.60 3.03 22.77
C LYS A 104 48.92 4.06 23.86
N SER A 105 49.76 3.66 24.81
CA SER A 105 50.20 4.50 25.93
C SER A 105 51.02 5.72 25.54
N ASP A 106 51.56 5.75 24.33
CA ASP A 106 52.24 6.92 23.77
C ASP A 106 51.28 7.92 23.10
N GLY A 107 49.96 7.67 23.19
CA GLY A 107 48.92 8.46 22.52
C GLY A 107 48.73 8.12 21.04
N GLY A 108 49.53 7.19 20.50
CA GLY A 108 49.41 6.68 19.15
C GLY A 108 48.17 5.82 18.96
N GLN A 109 47.67 5.79 17.73
CA GLN A 109 46.51 4.98 17.33
C GLN A 109 46.96 3.94 16.32
N GLU A 110 46.41 2.73 16.44
CA GLU A 110 46.63 1.64 15.48
C GLU A 110 45.29 1.17 14.96
N GLU A 111 45.12 1.18 13.64
CA GLU A 111 43.93 0.63 12.98
C GLU A 111 43.90 -0.88 13.20
N ILE A 112 42.84 -1.35 13.86
CA ILE A 112 42.61 -2.78 14.11
C ILE A 112 41.83 -3.36 12.93
N LYS A 113 40.86 -2.62 12.40
CA LYS A 113 40.03 -3.07 11.26
C LYS A 113 39.37 -1.90 10.54
N ASN A 114 39.27 -2.01 9.21
CA ASN A 114 38.57 -1.11 8.32
C ASN A 114 37.90 -1.92 7.21
N PHE A 115 36.61 -1.71 6.98
CA PHE A 115 35.87 -2.38 5.91
C PHE A 115 34.73 -1.52 5.35
N TYR A 116 34.32 -1.86 4.12
CA TYR A 116 33.27 -1.18 3.36
C TYR A 116 32.19 -2.18 2.98
N THR A 117 30.92 -1.79 3.07
CA THR A 117 29.80 -2.63 2.63
C THR A 117 28.67 -1.82 1.99
N GLU A 118 28.00 -2.36 0.96
CA GLU A 118 26.90 -1.69 0.23
C GLU A 118 25.57 -1.70 1.00
N SER A 119 25.43 -2.67 1.89
CA SER A 119 24.34 -2.82 2.87
C SER A 119 24.90 -3.49 4.12
N PHE A 120 24.22 -3.49 5.26
CA PHE A 120 24.67 -4.27 6.42
C PHE A 120 24.48 -5.80 6.27
N GLY A 121 24.33 -6.31 5.04
CA GLY A 121 24.15 -7.73 4.73
C GLY A 121 25.47 -8.52 4.61
N GLU A 122 25.46 -9.71 5.21
CA GLU A 122 26.51 -10.74 5.31
C GLU A 122 27.93 -10.23 5.62
N VAL A 123 28.17 -9.97 6.91
CA VAL A 123 29.52 -10.15 7.45
C VAL A 123 29.82 -11.64 7.40
N GLU A 124 30.65 -12.03 6.42
CA GLU A 124 31.14 -13.40 6.27
C GLU A 124 31.68 -13.95 7.60
N TYR A 125 31.35 -15.20 7.87
CA TYR A 125 31.74 -15.96 9.06
C TYR A 125 33.27 -15.94 9.22
N ILE A 126 33.80 -15.12 10.12
CA ILE A 126 35.17 -15.26 10.62
C ILE A 126 35.08 -16.09 11.91
N SER A 127 35.89 -17.13 11.95
CA SER A 127 35.88 -18.28 12.85
C SER A 127 36.00 -17.98 14.36
N ASN A 128 36.31 -19.02 15.15
CA ASN A 128 36.25 -19.17 16.60
C ASN A 128 37.06 -18.15 17.47
N ASP A 129 37.37 -16.98 16.95
CA ASP A 129 38.37 -16.04 17.41
C ASP A 129 38.04 -14.60 16.95
N CYS A 130 37.22 -13.85 17.69
CA CYS A 130 37.11 -12.36 17.68
C CYS A 130 35.89 -11.70 16.95
N SER A 131 34.74 -11.52 17.62
CA SER A 131 33.50 -10.95 17.03
C SER A 131 32.74 -9.88 17.91
N PHE A 132 32.16 -8.81 17.29
CA PHE A 132 31.57 -7.55 17.84
C PHE A 132 30.02 -7.36 17.64
N ILE A 133 29.17 -7.02 18.64
CA ILE A 133 27.73 -6.66 18.40
C ILE A 133 27.54 -5.17 18.09
N ILE A 134 26.68 -4.83 17.13
CA ILE A 134 26.20 -3.46 16.91
C ILE A 134 24.67 -3.49 16.80
N ASP A 135 23.95 -2.80 17.69
CA ASP A 135 22.50 -2.58 17.59
C ASP A 135 22.24 -1.20 16.95
N MET A 136 21.66 -1.19 15.75
CA MET A 136 21.48 0.02 14.94
C MET A 136 20.01 0.37 14.75
N THR A 137 19.11 -0.31 15.48
CA THR A 137 17.66 -0.26 15.30
C THR A 137 17.06 1.15 15.36
N ASN A 138 17.71 2.05 16.09
CA ASN A 138 17.25 3.41 16.34
C ASN A 138 18.07 4.49 15.61
N LEU A 139 18.99 4.11 14.71
CA LEU A 139 19.77 5.09 13.95
C LEU A 139 18.98 5.60 12.73
N ASP A 140 18.79 6.92 12.69
CA ASP A 140 18.22 7.63 11.54
C ASP A 140 19.17 7.51 10.33
N GLN A 141 18.77 6.71 9.35
CA GLN A 141 19.58 6.42 8.15
C GLN A 141 19.56 7.55 7.11
N THR A 142 18.85 8.65 7.37
CA THR A 142 18.70 9.77 6.43
C THR A 142 19.75 10.88 6.63
N ALA A 143 20.47 10.87 7.74
CA ALA A 143 21.46 11.90 8.07
C ALA A 143 22.87 11.55 7.56
N GLY A 144 23.38 12.30 6.58
CA GLY A 144 24.74 12.18 6.07
C GLY A 144 25.86 12.70 7.00
N ALA A 145 25.75 12.55 8.32
CA ALA A 145 26.58 13.29 9.30
C ALA A 145 27.05 12.46 10.51
N TYR A 146 27.74 11.34 10.29
CA TYR A 146 28.25 10.47 11.37
C TYR A 146 29.77 10.22 11.29
N GLN A 147 30.54 11.25 10.90
CA GLN A 147 32.00 11.22 11.03
C GLN A 147 32.40 11.54 12.49
N ASP A 148 33.44 10.87 13.00
CA ASP A 148 34.13 11.14 14.27
C ASP A 148 33.43 10.77 15.59
N ILE A 149 32.44 9.87 15.58
CA ILE A 149 31.85 9.33 16.82
C ILE A 149 32.83 8.33 17.46
N LYS A 150 33.16 8.55 18.74
CA LYS A 150 34.07 7.70 19.54
C LYS A 150 33.28 6.86 20.56
N ILE A 151 33.27 5.55 20.41
CA ILE A 151 32.52 4.65 21.31
C ILE A 151 33.47 3.64 21.98
N PRO A 152 33.55 3.58 23.33
CA PRO A 152 34.41 2.64 24.06
C PRO A 152 33.81 1.21 24.12
N LEU A 153 34.64 0.18 23.91
CA LEU A 153 34.20 -1.24 23.84
C LEU A 153 34.44 -2.01 25.17
N ARG A 154 33.64 -3.04 25.49
CA ARG A 154 33.73 -3.85 26.75
C ARG A 154 34.19 -5.31 26.53
N LYS A 155 34.48 -6.03 27.63
CA LYS A 155 35.03 -7.40 27.69
C LYS A 155 33.92 -8.46 27.94
N ASN A 156 34.01 -9.59 27.23
CA ASN A 156 33.19 -10.81 27.09
C ASN A 156 31.73 -10.68 26.60
N VAL A 157 31.47 -10.55 25.29
CA VAL A 157 30.11 -10.47 24.69
C VAL A 157 30.03 -11.13 23.29
N THR A 158 28.85 -11.61 22.84
CA THR A 158 28.63 -12.32 21.56
C THR A 158 27.65 -11.57 20.66
N ILE A 159 27.95 -11.34 19.37
CA ILE A 159 27.08 -10.67 18.37
C ILE A 159 25.70 -11.31 18.26
N LYS A 160 24.65 -10.54 18.54
CA LYS A 160 23.31 -10.75 17.98
C LYS A 160 22.72 -9.44 17.51
N GLU A 161 22.42 -9.39 16.22
CA GLU A 161 21.59 -8.36 15.64
C GLU A 161 20.15 -8.53 16.15
N TYR A 162 19.61 -7.46 16.76
CA TYR A 162 18.17 -7.27 16.92
C TYR A 162 17.74 -5.98 16.24
N SER A 163 18.28 -5.73 15.04
CA SER A 163 17.51 -4.97 14.05
C SER A 163 16.10 -5.56 14.09
N PRO A 164 15.01 -4.75 13.99
CA PRO A 164 13.78 -5.31 13.47
C PRO A 164 14.25 -6.08 12.27
N ILE A 165 13.96 -7.37 12.26
CA ILE A 165 14.17 -8.14 11.08
C ILE A 165 13.40 -7.32 10.05
N ILE A 166 14.09 -6.56 9.18
CA ILE A 166 13.63 -6.47 7.81
C ILE A 166 13.79 -7.91 7.44
N TYR A 167 12.72 -8.66 7.69
CA TYR A 167 12.68 -10.02 7.28
C TYR A 167 13.05 -9.89 5.79
N GLN A 168 14.22 -10.41 5.39
CA GLN A 168 14.19 -11.44 4.36
C GLN A 168 13.28 -12.54 4.89
N ASN A 169 12.03 -12.17 4.90
CA ASN A 169 10.92 -13.02 4.90
C ASN A 169 11.16 -13.52 3.47
N SER A 170 11.52 -14.77 3.24
CA SER A 170 10.50 -15.81 3.14
C SER A 170 9.04 -15.43 3.53
N SER A 171 8.62 -14.15 3.44
CA SER A 171 7.24 -13.73 3.51
C SER A 171 6.70 -14.11 2.19
N ASN A 172 5.47 -14.56 2.28
CA ASN A 172 4.50 -14.55 1.23
C ASN A 172 4.27 -13.17 0.57
N ASN A 173 5.14 -12.16 0.75
CA ASN A 173 5.11 -10.91 -0.02
C ASN A 173 5.76 -11.09 -1.40
N GLN A 174 5.03 -11.80 -2.25
CA GLN A 174 5.35 -12.00 -3.66
C GLN A 174 5.30 -10.71 -4.50
N TRP A 175 4.83 -9.60 -3.93
CA TRP A 175 4.65 -8.33 -4.62
C TRP A 175 5.85 -7.38 -4.47
N TYR A 176 6.81 -7.67 -3.61
CA TYR A 176 7.98 -6.80 -3.44
C TYR A 176 8.75 -6.63 -4.76
N GLY A 177 8.98 -5.38 -5.16
CA GLY A 177 9.65 -5.01 -6.42
C GLY A 177 8.85 -5.27 -7.69
N LYS A 178 7.63 -5.83 -7.58
CA LYS A 178 6.76 -6.09 -8.73
C LYS A 178 6.15 -4.83 -9.29
N LYS A 179 5.75 -4.85 -10.55
CA LYS A 179 5.07 -3.73 -11.21
C LYS A 179 3.57 -3.97 -11.24
N ILE A 180 2.82 -3.08 -10.61
CA ILE A 180 1.35 -3.13 -10.58
C ILE A 180 0.79 -1.88 -11.25
N ILE A 181 -0.05 -2.08 -12.26
CA ILE A 181 -0.71 -0.99 -12.99
C ILE A 181 -2.14 -0.85 -12.50
N TRP A 182 -2.53 0.37 -12.15
CA TRP A 182 -3.81 0.66 -11.51
C TRP A 182 -4.69 1.54 -12.39
N LEU A 183 -5.73 0.94 -12.97
CA LEU A 183 -6.79 1.65 -13.68
C LEU A 183 -7.87 2.03 -12.70
N GLY A 184 -8.33 3.27 -12.77
CA GLY A 184 -9.45 3.68 -11.92
C GLY A 184 -9.86 5.13 -12.06
N THR A 185 -10.58 5.58 -11.04
CA THR A 185 -11.32 6.84 -11.04
C THR A 185 -10.75 7.85 -10.04
N SER A 186 -11.56 8.82 -9.61
CA SER A 186 -11.27 9.73 -8.51
C SER A 186 -10.90 9.01 -7.20
N VAL A 187 -11.42 7.81 -6.97
CA VAL A 187 -11.27 7.09 -5.71
C VAL A 187 -9.85 6.55 -5.53
N PRO A 188 -9.31 5.65 -6.39
CA PRO A 188 -7.91 5.25 -6.29
C PRO A 188 -6.91 6.36 -6.63
N TYR A 189 -7.34 7.44 -7.29
CA TYR A 189 -6.56 8.68 -7.40
C TYR A 189 -6.36 9.37 -6.03
N GLY A 190 -7.21 9.10 -5.04
CA GLY A 190 -7.17 9.69 -3.70
C GLY A 190 -7.82 11.08 -3.64
N GLN A 191 -8.81 11.37 -4.50
CA GLN A 191 -9.45 12.68 -4.53
C GLN A 191 -10.05 13.03 -3.17
N TYR A 192 -9.81 14.26 -2.72
CA TYR A 192 -10.21 14.78 -1.40
C TYR A 192 -9.55 14.12 -0.18
N ALA A 193 -8.42 13.44 -0.38
CA ALA A 193 -7.59 12.88 0.68
C ALA A 193 -6.11 13.23 0.48
N THR A 194 -5.29 13.06 1.50
CA THR A 194 -3.81 13.16 1.37
C THR A 194 -3.16 11.81 1.11
N LYS A 195 -3.96 10.74 1.05
CA LYS A 195 -3.55 9.35 0.87
C LYS A 195 -4.42 8.69 -0.22
N SER A 196 -3.91 7.61 -0.81
CA SER A 196 -4.65 6.70 -1.67
C SER A 196 -4.38 5.27 -1.19
N TYR A 197 -5.42 4.43 -1.12
CA TYR A 197 -5.23 3.05 -0.66
C TYR A 197 -4.31 2.26 -1.59
N ALA A 198 -4.26 2.61 -2.89
CA ALA A 198 -3.35 2.01 -3.85
C ALA A 198 -1.89 2.29 -3.46
N LEU A 199 -1.59 3.55 -3.11
CA LEU A 199 -0.24 3.95 -2.68
C LEU A 199 0.11 3.42 -1.29
N GLU A 200 -0.83 3.40 -0.35
CA GLU A 200 -0.60 2.82 0.98
C GLU A 200 -0.27 1.32 0.86
N ALA A 201 -0.97 0.58 -0.01
CA ALA A 201 -0.64 -0.82 -0.30
C ALA A 201 0.72 -0.98 -1.00
N ALA A 202 1.04 -0.11 -1.96
CA ALA A 202 2.33 -0.09 -2.64
C ALA A 202 3.49 0.13 -1.66
N ASN A 203 3.37 1.12 -0.77
CA ASN A 203 4.36 1.42 0.25
C ASN A 203 4.54 0.26 1.22
N LYS A 204 3.44 -0.44 1.57
CA LYS A 204 3.47 -1.55 2.52
C LYS A 204 4.06 -2.83 1.93
N LEU A 205 3.77 -3.12 0.67
CA LEU A 205 4.23 -4.33 -0.01
C LEU A 205 5.52 -4.11 -0.83
N GLY A 206 5.92 -2.87 -1.05
CA GLY A 206 7.12 -2.52 -1.81
C GLY A 206 7.02 -2.77 -3.32
N PHE A 207 5.81 -2.78 -3.90
CA PHE A 207 5.64 -2.86 -5.35
C PHE A 207 5.73 -1.47 -6.01
N ASN A 208 6.17 -1.43 -7.26
CA ASN A 208 6.14 -0.23 -8.10
C ASN A 208 4.72 -0.01 -8.64
N LEU A 209 4.07 1.04 -8.15
CA LEU A 209 2.72 1.42 -8.56
C LEU A 209 2.76 2.36 -9.76
N ILE A 210 2.18 1.94 -10.88
CA ILE A 210 1.83 2.82 -12.01
C ILE A 210 0.34 3.16 -11.91
N ASN A 211 0.01 4.28 -11.29
CA ASN A 211 -1.38 4.69 -11.14
C ASN A 211 -1.84 5.54 -12.32
N THR A 212 -2.82 5.03 -13.08
CA THR A 212 -3.40 5.71 -14.25
C THR A 212 -4.78 6.29 -13.94
N SER A 213 -5.21 6.23 -12.68
CA SER A 213 -6.53 6.66 -12.24
C SER A 213 -6.70 8.16 -12.34
N MET A 214 -7.89 8.61 -12.75
CA MET A 214 -8.19 10.04 -12.91
C MET A 214 -9.57 10.41 -12.36
N PRO A 215 -9.72 11.59 -11.73
CA PRO A 215 -11.02 12.11 -11.32
C PRO A 215 -12.02 12.20 -12.47
N GLY A 216 -13.27 11.82 -12.22
CA GLY A 216 -14.35 11.85 -13.21
C GLY A 216 -14.28 10.77 -14.30
N GLN A 217 -13.19 9.97 -14.32
CA GLN A 217 -13.01 8.91 -15.30
C GLN A 217 -14.07 7.82 -15.14
N ARG A 218 -14.63 7.37 -16.27
CA ARG A 218 -15.40 6.13 -16.39
C ARG A 218 -14.72 5.23 -17.45
N ILE A 219 -15.23 4.02 -17.68
CA ILE A 219 -14.68 3.15 -18.74
C ILE A 219 -15.56 3.11 -19.99
N HIS A 220 -16.90 3.10 -19.85
CA HIS A 220 -17.77 3.04 -21.01
C HIS A 220 -17.98 4.40 -21.67
N GLY A 221 -18.11 4.35 -22.99
CA GLY A 221 -18.54 5.48 -23.79
C GLY A 221 -20.04 5.73 -23.69
N TYR A 222 -20.44 6.85 -24.25
CA TYR A 222 -21.80 7.34 -24.40
C TYR A 222 -21.88 7.93 -25.80
N TYR A 223 -22.99 7.69 -26.49
CA TYR A 223 -23.22 8.26 -27.80
C TYR A 223 -23.84 9.64 -27.66
N ASP A 224 -23.09 10.67 -28.05
CA ASP A 224 -23.54 12.05 -28.10
C ASP A 224 -24.30 12.28 -29.42
N GLU A 225 -25.63 12.24 -29.36
CA GLU A 225 -26.51 12.43 -30.52
C GLU A 225 -26.39 13.82 -31.15
N GLU A 226 -26.03 14.85 -30.38
CA GLU A 226 -25.91 16.23 -30.88
C GLU A 226 -24.71 16.36 -31.83
N HIS A 227 -23.62 15.68 -31.49
CA HIS A 227 -22.33 15.77 -32.19
C HIS A 227 -22.03 14.54 -33.05
N ASP A 228 -22.84 13.49 -32.99
CA ASP A 228 -22.66 12.20 -33.70
C ASP A 228 -21.30 11.53 -33.39
N VAL A 229 -20.95 11.46 -32.11
CA VAL A 229 -19.67 10.88 -31.63
C VAL A 229 -19.85 10.03 -30.38
N ILE A 230 -18.92 9.11 -30.11
CA ILE A 230 -18.84 8.38 -28.84
C ILE A 230 -17.82 9.06 -27.93
N MET A 231 -18.22 9.43 -26.71
CA MET A 231 -17.37 10.08 -25.71
C MET A 231 -17.68 9.57 -24.30
N GLY A 232 -16.92 9.96 -23.26
CA GLY A 232 -17.43 9.78 -21.90
C GLY A 232 -18.68 10.64 -21.73
N GLY A 233 -19.74 10.09 -21.13
CA GLY A 233 -21.07 10.73 -21.15
C GLY A 233 -21.15 12.13 -20.55
N GLN A 234 -22.22 12.85 -20.91
CA GLN A 234 -22.57 14.13 -20.32
C GLN A 234 -22.78 13.97 -18.81
N GLY A 235 -22.07 14.78 -18.00
CA GLY A 235 -22.66 15.20 -16.73
C GLY A 235 -23.98 15.90 -17.05
N THR A 236 -24.96 15.87 -16.15
CA THR A 236 -26.28 16.50 -16.37
C THR A 236 -26.16 17.88 -17.01
N ILE A 237 -27.17 18.30 -17.79
CA ILE A 237 -27.27 19.60 -18.50
C ILE A 237 -26.86 20.83 -17.64
N GLU A 238 -26.91 20.73 -16.31
CA GLU A 238 -26.52 21.79 -15.38
C GLU A 238 -25.03 21.75 -14.95
N GLU A 239 -24.31 20.63 -15.08
CA GLU A 239 -22.88 20.48 -14.74
C GLU A 239 -22.16 19.41 -15.62
N PRO A 240 -21.63 19.78 -16.79
CA PRO A 240 -20.90 18.88 -17.68
C PRO A 240 -19.46 18.69 -17.18
N THR A 241 -19.17 17.66 -16.39
CA THR A 241 -17.81 17.47 -15.82
C THR A 241 -17.11 16.15 -16.14
N ASN A 242 -17.78 15.14 -16.71
CA ASN A 242 -17.22 13.78 -16.83
C ASN A 242 -17.21 13.22 -18.26
N ALA A 243 -16.67 13.97 -19.22
CA ALA A 243 -16.61 13.60 -20.65
C ALA A 243 -15.55 12.53 -20.99
N TYR A 244 -15.09 11.75 -20.02
CA TYR A 244 -13.88 10.93 -20.15
C TYR A 244 -14.16 9.45 -19.97
N ALA A 245 -13.85 8.66 -21.00
CA ALA A 245 -14.03 7.21 -20.99
C ALA A 245 -12.75 6.52 -21.46
N THR A 246 -12.26 5.56 -20.68
CA THR A 246 -10.95 4.93 -20.92
C THR A 246 -10.89 4.22 -22.27
N THR A 247 -12.03 3.73 -22.73
CA THR A 247 -12.12 2.98 -23.98
C THR A 247 -12.05 3.85 -25.24
N ILE A 248 -12.08 5.18 -25.11
CA ILE A 248 -12.01 6.12 -26.25
C ILE A 248 -10.55 6.31 -26.70
N SER A 249 -10.32 6.29 -28.02
CA SER A 249 -9.01 6.53 -28.62
C SER A 249 -8.69 8.02 -28.73
N LYS A 250 -7.41 8.34 -28.95
CA LYS A 250 -6.93 9.69 -29.25
C LYS A 250 -7.62 10.28 -30.48
N SER A 251 -7.82 9.47 -31.53
CA SER A 251 -8.48 9.94 -32.75
C SER A 251 -9.96 10.24 -32.52
N GLU A 252 -10.63 9.48 -31.66
CA GLU A 252 -12.02 9.75 -31.28
C GLU A 252 -12.14 11.03 -30.43
N TYR A 253 -11.19 11.27 -29.51
CA TYR A 253 -11.11 12.55 -28.78
C TYR A 253 -10.92 13.74 -29.73
N ILE A 254 -10.06 13.60 -30.75
CA ILE A 254 -9.84 14.63 -31.77
C ILE A 254 -11.13 14.86 -32.57
N ALA A 255 -11.77 13.80 -33.04
CA ALA A 255 -13.01 13.89 -33.81
C ALA A 255 -14.13 14.56 -32.99
N ALA A 256 -14.27 14.22 -31.71
CA ALA A 256 -15.26 14.87 -30.84
C ALA A 256 -14.96 16.36 -30.63
N LYS A 257 -13.68 16.75 -30.49
CA LYS A 257 -13.29 18.15 -30.40
C LYS A 257 -13.61 18.92 -31.69
N GLU A 258 -13.34 18.31 -32.85
CA GLU A 258 -13.67 18.87 -34.16
C GLU A 258 -15.18 18.97 -34.39
N ALA A 259 -15.96 18.05 -33.82
CA ALA A 259 -17.41 18.07 -33.85
C ALA A 259 -18.04 19.14 -32.93
N GLY A 260 -17.29 19.68 -31.95
CA GLY A 260 -17.74 20.77 -31.07
C GLY A 260 -17.78 20.43 -29.58
N VAL A 261 -17.38 19.21 -29.19
CA VAL A 261 -17.34 18.80 -27.78
C VAL A 261 -16.18 19.49 -27.06
N SER A 262 -16.46 20.63 -26.43
CA SER A 262 -15.44 21.50 -25.78
C SER A 262 -14.62 20.81 -24.68
N THR A 263 -15.12 19.72 -24.09
CA THR A 263 -14.44 18.95 -23.05
C THR A 263 -13.58 17.80 -23.60
N ALA A 264 -13.56 17.58 -24.92
CA ALA A 264 -12.78 16.52 -25.56
C ALA A 264 -11.30 16.91 -25.71
N GLU A 265 -10.58 17.02 -24.60
CA GLU A 265 -9.16 17.35 -24.58
C GLU A 265 -8.34 16.33 -23.78
N ILE A 266 -7.25 15.84 -24.36
CA ILE A 266 -6.29 14.98 -23.69
C ILE A 266 -4.92 15.68 -23.66
N ALA A 267 -4.20 15.55 -22.55
CA ALA A 267 -2.84 16.06 -22.45
C ALA A 267 -1.92 15.31 -23.42
N SER A 268 -0.88 16.00 -23.90
CA SER A 268 0.12 15.42 -24.81
C SER A 268 1.15 14.54 -24.09
N SER A 269 1.28 14.67 -22.77
CA SER A 269 2.22 13.88 -21.96
C SER A 269 1.66 13.53 -20.58
N SER A 270 2.18 12.44 -20.01
CA SER A 270 1.93 12.07 -18.63
C SER A 270 2.57 13.05 -17.66
N SER A 271 1.97 13.20 -16.49
CA SER A 271 2.57 13.91 -15.34
C SER A 271 2.63 12.95 -14.15
N PRO A 272 3.60 13.14 -13.22
CA PRO A 272 3.67 12.33 -12.01
C PRO A 272 2.36 12.42 -11.22
N TRP A 273 1.88 11.26 -10.79
CA TRP A 273 0.70 11.16 -9.93
C TRP A 273 1.11 11.25 -8.45
N ALA A 274 0.29 11.93 -7.66
CA ALA A 274 0.27 11.87 -6.21
C ALA A 274 -1.20 11.90 -5.70
N PRO A 275 -1.49 11.42 -4.49
CA PRO A 275 -2.85 11.49 -3.96
C PRO A 275 -3.40 12.93 -3.95
N ASN A 276 -4.59 13.10 -4.54
CA ASN A 276 -5.27 14.40 -4.70
C ASN A 276 -4.46 15.49 -5.43
N LYS A 277 -3.35 15.13 -6.08
CA LYS A 277 -2.42 16.07 -6.72
C LYS A 277 -1.77 15.48 -7.97
N GLY A 278 -1.61 16.29 -9.01
CA GLY A 278 -0.96 15.83 -10.24
C GLY A 278 -1.85 14.88 -11.03
N GLY A 279 -1.24 13.91 -11.72
CA GLY A 279 -1.95 13.12 -12.74
C GLY A 279 -2.27 13.94 -13.99
N SER A 280 -2.59 13.25 -15.08
CA SER A 280 -2.77 13.87 -16.39
C SER A 280 -3.90 13.21 -17.14
N SER A 281 -4.68 14.00 -17.87
CA SER A 281 -5.66 13.52 -18.86
C SER A 281 -5.04 12.67 -19.96
N TYR A 282 -3.71 12.61 -20.04
CA TYR A 282 -2.98 11.66 -20.87
C TYR A 282 -3.46 10.22 -20.65
N THR A 283 -3.72 9.79 -19.41
CA THR A 283 -4.16 8.41 -19.13
C THR A 283 -5.67 8.19 -19.32
N TRP A 284 -6.39 9.13 -19.93
CA TRP A 284 -7.81 8.94 -20.25
C TRP A 284 -8.06 8.02 -21.44
N THR A 285 -7.05 7.71 -22.25
CA THR A 285 -7.19 6.80 -23.39
C THR A 285 -6.51 5.47 -23.12
N TRP A 286 -7.11 4.38 -23.59
CA TRP A 286 -6.54 3.04 -23.52
C TRP A 286 -5.15 2.98 -24.19
N GLU A 287 -4.94 3.75 -25.27
CA GLU A 287 -3.67 3.83 -26.01
C GLU A 287 -2.51 4.35 -25.18
N ASN A 288 -2.78 5.11 -24.11
CA ASN A 288 -1.76 5.64 -23.21
C ASN A 288 -1.58 4.80 -21.95
N ILE A 289 -2.44 3.79 -21.74
CA ILE A 289 -2.38 2.86 -20.61
C ILE A 289 -1.74 1.54 -21.05
N PHE A 290 -2.24 0.97 -22.15
CA PHE A 290 -1.79 -0.30 -22.70
C PHE A 290 -0.67 -0.08 -23.72
N VAL A 291 0.46 0.41 -23.21
CA VAL A 291 1.69 0.68 -23.98
C VAL A 291 2.73 -0.41 -23.75
N GLU A 292 3.70 -0.54 -24.65
CA GLU A 292 4.76 -1.57 -24.56
C GLU A 292 5.55 -1.48 -23.25
N GLU A 293 5.79 -0.26 -22.76
CA GLU A 293 6.45 -0.02 -21.48
C GLU A 293 5.71 -0.66 -20.31
N ASN A 294 4.43 -1.00 -20.47
CA ASN A 294 3.56 -1.61 -19.48
C ASN A 294 3.29 -3.10 -19.73
N ALA A 295 3.85 -3.69 -20.79
CA ALA A 295 3.63 -5.10 -21.13
C ALA A 295 4.15 -6.08 -20.06
N ASP A 296 5.15 -5.65 -19.28
CA ASP A 296 5.80 -6.40 -18.20
C ASP A 296 5.09 -6.30 -16.85
N ALA A 297 3.89 -5.72 -16.79
CA ALA A 297 3.13 -5.64 -15.55
C ALA A 297 2.88 -7.02 -14.92
N ASP A 298 3.22 -7.16 -13.64
CA ASP A 298 2.97 -8.39 -12.87
C ASP A 298 1.48 -8.51 -12.51
N LEU A 299 0.77 -7.38 -12.36
CA LEU A 299 -0.65 -7.35 -12.08
C LEU A 299 -1.30 -6.07 -12.61
N TRP A 300 -2.47 -6.24 -13.21
CA TRP A 300 -3.39 -5.15 -13.55
C TRP A 300 -4.51 -5.06 -12.51
N VAL A 301 -4.75 -3.87 -11.99
CA VAL A 301 -5.83 -3.61 -11.04
C VAL A 301 -6.89 -2.76 -11.72
N PHE A 302 -8.11 -3.29 -11.80
CA PHE A 302 -9.26 -2.63 -12.37
C PHE A 302 -10.17 -2.15 -11.23
N ASP A 303 -10.04 -0.86 -10.91
CA ASP A 303 -10.80 -0.15 -9.86
C ASP A 303 -11.69 0.93 -10.50
N VAL A 304 -12.55 0.43 -11.39
CA VAL A 304 -13.12 1.21 -12.49
C VAL A 304 -14.64 1.38 -12.38
N VAL A 305 -15.29 0.76 -11.39
CA VAL A 305 -16.77 0.80 -11.23
C VAL A 305 -17.34 2.21 -11.07
N PRO A 306 -16.74 3.14 -10.29
CA PRO A 306 -17.32 4.46 -10.11
C PRO A 306 -17.53 5.24 -11.43
N ASN A 307 -18.47 6.17 -11.45
CA ASN A 307 -18.83 7.05 -12.58
C ASN A 307 -19.46 6.36 -13.80
N ASN A 308 -19.51 5.02 -13.85
CA ASN A 308 -20.30 4.31 -14.85
C ASN A 308 -21.79 4.38 -14.50
N THR A 309 -22.63 4.45 -15.52
CA THR A 309 -24.10 4.56 -15.45
C THR A 309 -24.86 3.45 -16.17
N ASN A 310 -24.30 2.82 -17.22
CA ASN A 310 -24.92 1.74 -17.98
C ASN A 310 -24.36 0.38 -17.54
N PHE A 311 -25.11 -0.35 -16.72
CA PHE A 311 -24.74 -1.66 -16.18
C PHE A 311 -25.51 -2.82 -16.80
N GLU A 312 -26.16 -2.57 -17.95
CA GLU A 312 -26.89 -3.58 -18.70
C GLU A 312 -25.97 -4.76 -19.10
N THR A 313 -26.57 -5.92 -19.26
CA THR A 313 -25.85 -7.18 -19.53
C THR A 313 -25.86 -7.57 -21.01
N THR A 314 -26.37 -6.71 -21.90
CA THR A 314 -26.53 -7.00 -23.33
C THR A 314 -25.23 -7.43 -24.00
N ASP A 315 -24.13 -6.69 -23.80
CA ASP A 315 -22.83 -7.04 -24.38
C ASP A 315 -22.26 -8.31 -23.75
N TRP A 316 -22.49 -8.49 -22.45
CA TRP A 316 -22.06 -9.71 -21.78
C TRP A 316 -22.78 -10.94 -22.31
N ASP A 317 -24.08 -10.87 -22.50
CA ASP A 317 -24.89 -11.99 -22.99
C ASP A 317 -24.52 -12.36 -24.43
N LEU A 318 -24.17 -11.36 -25.25
CA LEU A 318 -23.70 -11.54 -26.62
C LEU A 318 -22.27 -12.08 -26.73
N PHE A 319 -21.45 -11.92 -25.68
CA PHE A 319 -20.04 -12.34 -25.71
C PHE A 319 -19.89 -13.87 -25.60
N ASP A 320 -19.13 -14.46 -26.51
CA ASP A 320 -18.70 -15.86 -26.45
C ASP A 320 -17.47 -15.97 -25.52
N LYS A 321 -17.73 -16.40 -24.28
CA LYS A 321 -16.73 -16.51 -23.22
C LYS A 321 -15.68 -17.60 -23.49
N GLU A 322 -16.00 -18.59 -24.31
CA GLU A 322 -15.09 -19.70 -24.63
C GLU A 322 -14.12 -19.31 -25.74
N ASN A 323 -14.60 -18.53 -26.72
CA ASN A 323 -13.81 -18.15 -27.88
C ASN A 323 -13.27 -16.72 -27.87
N TRP A 324 -13.53 -15.95 -26.79
CA TRP A 324 -13.07 -14.58 -26.60
C TRP A 324 -13.43 -13.65 -27.78
N ARG A 325 -14.70 -13.66 -28.18
CA ARG A 325 -15.25 -12.80 -29.24
C ARG A 325 -16.73 -12.56 -29.05
N TYR A 326 -17.31 -11.58 -29.73
CA TYR A 326 -18.77 -11.45 -29.80
C TYR A 326 -19.37 -12.48 -30.76
N SER A 327 -20.56 -12.97 -30.43
CA SER A 327 -21.22 -14.07 -31.17
C SER A 327 -21.83 -13.64 -32.52
N ASP A 328 -21.96 -12.33 -32.75
CA ASP A 328 -22.37 -11.69 -34.00
C ASP A 328 -21.18 -11.20 -34.84
N ASP A 329 -19.96 -11.59 -34.49
CA ASP A 329 -18.69 -11.26 -35.18
C ASP A 329 -18.35 -9.75 -35.22
N SER A 330 -19.03 -8.92 -34.43
CA SER A 330 -18.70 -7.51 -34.23
C SER A 330 -17.37 -7.33 -33.49
N ASP A 331 -16.76 -6.16 -33.67
CA ASP A 331 -15.52 -5.81 -32.97
C ASP A 331 -15.79 -5.32 -31.54
N PHE A 332 -14.82 -5.53 -30.63
CA PHE A 332 -14.91 -5.04 -29.26
C PHE A 332 -15.17 -3.52 -29.17
N SER A 333 -14.72 -2.73 -30.14
CA SER A 333 -14.94 -1.28 -30.17
C SER A 333 -16.41 -0.89 -30.36
N GLU A 334 -17.25 -1.78 -30.88
CA GLU A 334 -18.69 -1.56 -31.07
C GLU A 334 -19.49 -1.75 -29.76
N HIS A 335 -18.89 -2.42 -28.77
CA HIS A 335 -19.54 -2.80 -27.52
C HIS A 335 -19.06 -1.97 -26.32
N ARG A 336 -18.65 -0.72 -26.53
CA ARG A 336 -18.08 0.12 -25.45
C ARG A 336 -19.12 0.92 -24.66
N LEU A 337 -20.42 0.76 -24.93
CA LEU A 337 -21.48 1.59 -24.34
C LEU A 337 -22.06 1.03 -23.03
N THR A 338 -21.94 -0.27 -22.77
CA THR A 338 -22.21 -0.84 -21.44
C THR A 338 -20.92 -0.96 -20.63
N PHE A 339 -21.05 -0.99 -19.30
CA PHE A 339 -19.92 -1.24 -18.40
C PHE A 339 -19.22 -2.56 -18.72
N LEU A 340 -19.97 -3.64 -18.96
CA LEU A 340 -19.39 -4.95 -19.24
C LEU A 340 -18.71 -4.99 -20.61
N GLY A 341 -19.32 -4.45 -21.65
CA GLY A 341 -18.68 -4.41 -22.96
C GLY A 341 -17.42 -3.53 -22.98
N ALA A 342 -17.44 -2.38 -22.28
CA ALA A 342 -16.26 -1.55 -22.07
C ALA A 342 -15.16 -2.27 -21.27
N LEU A 343 -15.55 -3.02 -20.24
CA LEU A 343 -14.63 -3.85 -19.45
C LEU A 343 -13.98 -4.93 -20.33
N LEU A 344 -14.76 -5.62 -21.15
CA LEU A 344 -14.27 -6.62 -22.12
C LEU A 344 -13.31 -5.99 -23.13
N PHE A 345 -13.59 -4.80 -23.64
CA PHE A 345 -12.68 -4.06 -24.52
C PHE A 345 -11.33 -3.80 -23.84
N LEU A 346 -11.31 -3.28 -22.61
CA LEU A 346 -10.07 -2.98 -21.89
C LEU A 346 -9.30 -4.26 -21.52
N MET A 347 -10.00 -5.33 -21.13
CA MET A 347 -9.39 -6.64 -20.93
C MET A 347 -8.78 -7.18 -22.22
N ASN A 348 -9.45 -7.00 -23.36
CA ASN A 348 -8.90 -7.40 -24.65
C ASN A 348 -7.60 -6.64 -24.97
N LYS A 349 -7.55 -5.31 -24.74
CA LYS A 349 -6.31 -4.53 -24.90
C LYS A 349 -5.18 -4.98 -23.96
N MET A 350 -5.52 -5.34 -22.73
CA MET A 350 -4.56 -5.92 -21.80
C MET A 350 -3.98 -7.26 -22.30
N TYR A 351 -4.83 -8.16 -22.82
CA TYR A 351 -4.40 -9.47 -23.31
C TYR A 351 -3.72 -9.43 -24.68
N GLU A 352 -4.08 -8.48 -25.55
CA GLU A 352 -3.35 -8.18 -26.79
C GLU A 352 -1.91 -7.75 -26.48
N LEU A 353 -1.74 -6.89 -25.46
CA LEU A 353 -0.43 -6.44 -25.00
C LEU A 353 0.38 -7.57 -24.36
N ASN A 354 -0.25 -8.37 -23.50
CA ASN A 354 0.37 -9.53 -22.87
C ASN A 354 -0.65 -10.64 -22.61
N PRO A 355 -0.62 -11.75 -23.39
CA PRO A 355 -1.55 -12.87 -23.22
C PRO A 355 -1.47 -13.58 -21.86
N LYS A 356 -0.42 -13.33 -21.06
CA LYS A 356 -0.23 -13.88 -19.72
C LYS A 356 -0.55 -12.88 -18.61
N ALA A 357 -1.08 -11.70 -18.96
CA ALA A 357 -1.45 -10.69 -18.01
C ALA A 357 -2.41 -11.25 -16.95
N ARG A 358 -2.22 -10.81 -15.70
CA ARG A 358 -3.09 -11.14 -14.58
C ARG A 358 -3.85 -9.89 -14.17
N LEU A 359 -5.09 -10.06 -13.74
CA LEU A 359 -5.91 -8.94 -13.32
C LEU A 359 -6.71 -9.26 -12.05
N VAL A 360 -7.01 -8.20 -11.30
CA VAL A 360 -7.94 -8.21 -10.16
C VAL A 360 -8.88 -7.02 -10.24
N PHE A 361 -10.08 -7.19 -9.71
CA PHE A 361 -11.02 -6.09 -9.52
C PHE A 361 -10.96 -5.56 -8.09
N VAL A 362 -11.15 -4.26 -7.92
CA VAL A 362 -11.24 -3.61 -6.61
C VAL A 362 -12.54 -2.83 -6.49
N LEU A 363 -13.18 -2.92 -5.32
CA LEU A 363 -14.35 -2.11 -4.95
C LEU A 363 -14.00 -1.27 -3.72
N GLY A 364 -13.60 0.00 -3.96
CA GLY A 364 -13.13 0.92 -2.93
C GLY A 364 -14.16 1.91 -2.36
N THR A 365 -15.41 1.92 -2.84
CA THR A 365 -16.40 2.95 -2.53
C THR A 365 -17.85 2.47 -2.73
N THR A 366 -18.83 3.27 -2.31
CA THR A 366 -20.27 3.06 -2.57
C THR A 366 -20.76 3.58 -3.91
N TYR A 367 -19.94 4.27 -4.71
CA TYR A 367 -20.33 4.72 -6.05
C TYR A 367 -20.63 3.51 -6.97
N ALA A 368 -21.88 3.43 -7.46
CA ALA A 368 -22.39 2.35 -8.32
C ALA A 368 -22.09 0.92 -7.78
N TYR A 369 -22.01 0.78 -6.46
CA TYR A 369 -21.45 -0.41 -5.82
C TYR A 369 -22.25 -1.67 -6.08
N ASN A 370 -23.58 -1.62 -5.98
CA ASN A 370 -24.42 -2.82 -6.10
C ASN A 370 -24.42 -3.34 -7.54
N GLU A 371 -24.65 -2.45 -8.49
CA GLU A 371 -24.68 -2.73 -9.92
C GLU A 371 -23.31 -3.21 -10.39
N GLY A 372 -22.27 -2.41 -10.14
CA GLY A 372 -20.90 -2.77 -10.53
C GLY A 372 -20.41 -4.06 -9.89
N LYS A 373 -20.69 -4.31 -8.60
CA LYS A 373 -20.35 -5.59 -7.95
C LYS A 373 -21.05 -6.76 -8.62
N SER A 374 -22.34 -6.62 -8.95
CA SER A 374 -23.10 -7.66 -9.65
C SER A 374 -22.48 -7.97 -11.02
N ASN A 375 -22.13 -6.97 -11.82
CA ASN A 375 -21.47 -7.19 -13.11
C ASN A 375 -20.07 -7.82 -12.96
N LEU A 376 -19.26 -7.36 -12.00
CA LEU A 376 -17.95 -7.95 -11.74
C LEU A 376 -18.04 -9.41 -11.26
N GLU A 377 -19.08 -9.77 -10.49
CA GLU A 377 -19.35 -11.16 -10.10
C GLU A 377 -19.62 -12.06 -11.31
N LEU A 378 -20.30 -11.58 -12.37
CA LEU A 378 -20.47 -12.34 -13.61
C LEU A 378 -19.11 -12.69 -14.23
N VAL A 379 -18.22 -11.69 -14.33
CA VAL A 379 -16.87 -11.84 -14.89
C VAL A 379 -16.02 -12.79 -14.03
N ARG A 380 -16.07 -12.61 -12.70
CA ARG A 380 -15.41 -13.51 -11.74
C ARG A 380 -15.90 -14.95 -11.90
N ASN A 381 -17.19 -15.18 -12.04
CA ASN A 381 -17.75 -16.53 -12.13
C ASN A 381 -17.38 -17.21 -13.46
N ALA A 382 -17.21 -16.45 -14.54
CA ALA A 382 -16.79 -17.00 -15.82
C ALA A 382 -15.29 -17.38 -15.84
N TRP A 383 -14.43 -16.53 -15.27
CA TRP A 383 -12.97 -16.65 -15.47
C TRP A 383 -12.14 -16.71 -14.18
N ASN A 384 -12.79 -16.88 -13.03
CA ASN A 384 -12.16 -16.98 -11.71
C ASN A 384 -11.24 -15.79 -11.37
N ILE A 385 -11.63 -14.59 -11.81
CA ILE A 385 -10.91 -13.35 -11.54
C ILE A 385 -11.27 -12.86 -10.13
N HIS A 386 -10.27 -12.48 -9.34
CA HIS A 386 -10.50 -12.08 -7.95
C HIS A 386 -11.13 -10.68 -7.85
N ILE A 387 -12.05 -10.52 -6.90
CA ILE A 387 -12.63 -9.24 -6.52
C ILE A 387 -12.19 -8.93 -5.08
N ILE A 388 -11.46 -7.84 -4.91
CA ILE A 388 -11.07 -7.29 -3.60
C ILE A 388 -12.11 -6.24 -3.20
N ASP A 389 -13.07 -6.66 -2.38
CA ASP A 389 -14.17 -5.83 -1.91
C ASP A 389 -13.81 -5.06 -0.64
N LEU A 390 -13.04 -3.97 -0.78
CA LEU A 390 -12.58 -3.17 0.36
C LEU A 390 -13.74 -2.50 1.08
N TRP A 391 -14.70 -1.94 0.34
CA TRP A 391 -15.86 -1.28 0.91
C TRP A 391 -16.78 -2.26 1.66
N GLY A 392 -17.03 -3.45 1.11
CA GLY A 392 -17.83 -4.48 1.77
C GLY A 392 -17.17 -5.06 3.02
N LYS A 393 -15.84 -4.98 3.14
CA LYS A 393 -15.07 -5.53 4.27
C LYS A 393 -14.81 -4.53 5.38
N ILE A 394 -14.79 -3.22 5.10
CA ILE A 394 -14.48 -2.21 6.12
C ILE A 394 -15.67 -2.00 7.05
N ASN A 395 -15.43 -1.67 8.33
CA ASN A 395 -16.51 -1.41 9.28
C ASN A 395 -17.24 -0.09 8.94
N THR A 396 -18.38 -0.21 8.27
CA THR A 396 -19.25 0.89 7.87
C THR A 396 -20.40 1.15 8.85
N SER A 397 -20.39 0.52 10.04
CA SER A 397 -21.39 0.84 11.06
C SER A 397 -21.15 2.22 11.67
N LEU A 398 -22.19 2.82 12.25
CA LEU A 398 -21.99 3.97 13.12
C LEU A 398 -21.22 3.54 14.38
N PRO A 399 -20.30 4.38 14.91
CA PRO A 399 -19.93 5.71 14.43
C PRO A 399 -18.87 5.73 13.31
N SER A 400 -18.25 4.59 12.99
CA SER A 400 -17.08 4.46 12.09
C SER A 400 -17.28 5.10 10.71
N ILE A 401 -18.45 4.95 10.09
CA ILE A 401 -18.72 5.51 8.74
C ILE A 401 -18.49 7.02 8.63
N LYS A 402 -18.64 7.77 9.74
CA LYS A 402 -18.40 9.22 9.78
C LYS A 402 -16.94 9.59 9.48
N TYR A 403 -16.01 8.68 9.80
CA TYR A 403 -14.58 8.88 9.58
C TYR A 403 -14.12 8.26 8.26
N LEU A 404 -14.94 7.43 7.63
CA LEU A 404 -14.60 6.78 6.36
C LEU A 404 -14.81 7.69 5.17
N TYR A 405 -15.78 8.60 5.21
CA TYR A 405 -15.99 9.57 4.12
C TYR A 405 -15.21 10.85 4.34
N SER A 406 -14.70 11.43 3.25
CA SER A 406 -14.04 12.72 3.30
C SER A 406 -15.02 13.82 3.70
N GLU A 407 -14.53 14.84 4.41
CA GLU A 407 -15.33 15.98 4.84
C GLU A 407 -15.64 16.96 3.70
N TYR A 408 -14.91 16.86 2.58
CA TYR A 408 -15.12 17.69 1.41
C TYR A 408 -16.32 17.21 0.60
N THR A 409 -17.38 18.01 0.55
CA THR A 409 -18.55 17.69 -0.27
C THR A 409 -18.24 17.83 -1.76
N GLY A 410 -18.18 16.71 -2.47
CA GLY A 410 -18.39 16.69 -3.91
C GLY A 410 -19.83 17.03 -4.27
N VAL A 411 -20.07 17.40 -5.53
CA VAL A 411 -21.41 17.62 -6.07
C VAL A 411 -21.79 16.37 -6.87
N ASP A 412 -22.90 15.72 -6.51
CA ASP A 412 -23.51 14.64 -7.29
C ASP A 412 -24.98 15.03 -7.54
N GLY A 413 -25.29 15.47 -8.76
CA GLY A 413 -26.63 15.92 -9.13
C GLY A 413 -27.20 17.05 -8.25
N GLY A 414 -26.36 18.00 -7.83
CA GLY A 414 -26.75 19.11 -6.95
C GLY A 414 -26.97 18.74 -5.48
N GLN A 415 -26.81 17.46 -5.08
CA GLN A 415 -26.85 17.04 -3.69
C GLN A 415 -25.42 16.89 -3.14
N LYS A 416 -25.20 17.39 -1.92
CA LYS A 416 -23.93 17.23 -1.18
C LYS A 416 -23.83 15.81 -0.64
N ILE A 417 -23.50 14.84 -1.49
CA ILE A 417 -23.22 13.46 -1.07
C ILE A 417 -21.76 13.16 -1.40
N ASN A 418 -20.89 13.19 -0.40
CA ASN A 418 -19.52 12.73 -0.58
C ASN A 418 -19.44 11.23 -0.27
N ARG A 419 -19.11 10.42 -1.27
CA ARG A 419 -18.82 8.98 -1.09
C ARG A 419 -17.35 8.66 -1.32
N HIS A 420 -16.48 9.67 -1.45
CA HIS A 420 -15.03 9.49 -1.49
C HIS A 420 -14.51 9.10 -0.10
N PRO A 421 -13.59 8.12 -0.01
CA PRO A 421 -12.92 7.82 1.24
C PRO A 421 -12.12 9.03 1.76
N SER A 422 -12.10 9.21 3.08
CA SER A 422 -11.22 10.17 3.74
C SER A 422 -9.76 9.71 3.71
N THR A 423 -8.83 10.56 4.14
CA THR A 423 -7.44 10.16 4.41
C THR A 423 -7.37 8.93 5.33
N PHE A 424 -8.20 8.90 6.39
CA PHE A 424 -8.29 7.76 7.30
C PHE A 424 -8.87 6.51 6.60
N GLY A 425 -9.91 6.70 5.79
CA GLY A 425 -10.49 5.63 4.98
C GLY A 425 -9.47 5.00 4.03
N HIS A 426 -8.72 5.82 3.31
CA HIS A 426 -7.64 5.35 2.42
C HIS A 426 -6.53 4.60 3.16
N GLU A 427 -6.12 5.04 4.34
CA GLU A 427 -5.13 4.33 5.15
C GLU A 427 -5.61 2.92 5.51
N LYS A 428 -6.84 2.79 6.06
CA LYS A 428 -7.37 1.51 6.49
C LYS A 428 -7.69 0.58 5.32
N MET A 429 -8.25 1.13 4.25
CA MET A 429 -8.45 0.37 3.00
C MET A 429 -7.12 -0.06 2.38
N GLY A 430 -6.05 0.74 2.48
CA GLY A 430 -4.72 0.39 2.00
C GLY A 430 -4.08 -0.75 2.79
N GLU A 431 -4.23 -0.74 4.12
CA GLU A 431 -3.83 -1.87 4.97
C GLU A 431 -4.58 -3.16 4.63
N MET A 432 -5.89 -3.07 4.43
CA MET A 432 -6.72 -4.21 4.02
C MET A 432 -6.33 -4.72 2.65
N LEU A 433 -6.18 -3.82 1.68
CA LEU A 433 -5.76 -4.13 0.31
C LEU A 433 -4.42 -4.85 0.28
N ALA A 434 -3.43 -4.39 1.05
CA ALA A 434 -2.14 -5.06 1.15
C ALA A 434 -2.29 -6.51 1.62
N ASN A 435 -3.12 -6.76 2.63
CA ASN A 435 -3.37 -8.12 3.10
C ASN A 435 -4.09 -8.97 2.05
N GLU A 436 -5.05 -8.40 1.32
CA GLU A 436 -5.79 -9.10 0.27
C GLU A 436 -4.90 -9.45 -0.93
N LEU A 437 -4.01 -8.55 -1.34
CA LEU A 437 -3.04 -8.83 -2.39
C LEU A 437 -2.14 -10.02 -2.02
N LEU A 438 -1.71 -10.14 -0.76
CA LEU A 438 -0.91 -11.28 -0.29
C LEU A 438 -1.61 -12.64 -0.44
N LEU A 439 -2.94 -12.66 -0.62
CA LEU A 439 -3.72 -13.89 -0.83
C LEU A 439 -3.81 -14.29 -2.32
N ILE A 440 -3.36 -13.45 -3.25
CA ILE A 440 -3.54 -13.63 -4.69
C ILE A 440 -2.21 -14.03 -5.34
N SER A 441 -1.89 -15.34 -5.35
CA SER A 441 -0.62 -15.89 -5.88
C SER A 441 -0.47 -15.80 -7.38
#